data_AF-A0A8X7Y7A2-F1
#
_entry.id   AF-A0A8X7Y7A2-F1
#
_cell.length_a   1.000
_cell.length_b   1.000
_cell.length_c   1.000
_cell.angle_alpha   90.00
_cell.angle_beta   90.00
_cell.angle_gamma   90.00
#
_symmetry.space_group_name_H-M   'P 1'
#
loop_
_entity.id
_entity.type
_entity.pdbx_description
1 polymer ?
#
loop_
_entity_poly.entity_id
_entity_poly.type
_entity_poly.pdbx_seq_one_letter_code
_entity_poly.pdbx_strand_id
1 'polypeptide(L)'
;MSGFICISPGIMLLILNRSSGYVPLKILSIEDGTILKDFKHLLHRNKKVDFIEQFNEKLLVKQENENLQILDVRHTGIREVSRTDFMTPSAFIFLYENQLFLTFRNRTVAVWNFRGELVTSFEDHLLWHPDCNTNNIYITSDQDLIISYCKADSDDQWMEGNDTFRLSSKNKTCSRTLMVPYDPNELTIILNPL
;
A
#
# COMPACT_ATOMS: atom_id res chain seq x y z
N MET A 1 -9.55 -19.43 -6.86
CA MET A 1 -8.60 -18.80 -5.92
C MET A 1 -8.37 -19.83 -4.82
N SER A 2 -7.19 -20.46 -4.79
CA SER A 2 -6.81 -21.33 -3.66
C SER A 2 -6.67 -20.46 -2.41
N GLY A 3 -7.05 -21.00 -1.26
CA GLY A 3 -6.86 -20.33 0.01
C GLY A 3 -5.39 -20.05 0.27
N PHE A 4 -5.13 -19.05 1.11
CA PHE A 4 -3.78 -18.65 1.48
C PHE A 4 -3.68 -18.37 2.98
N ILE A 5 -2.45 -18.42 3.46
CA ILE A 5 -2.10 -18.30 4.88
C ILE A 5 -1.31 -17.02 5.04
N CYS A 6 -1.69 -16.22 6.01
CA CYS A 6 -0.97 -15.03 6.41
C CYS A 6 -0.59 -15.16 7.89
N ILE A 7 0.63 -14.78 8.23
CA ILE A 7 1.21 -14.96 9.56
C ILE A 7 1.53 -13.59 10.12
N SER A 8 1.11 -13.33 11.36
CA SER A 8 1.42 -12.13 12.12
C SER A 8 1.85 -12.52 13.53
N PRO A 9 2.54 -11.65 14.28
CA PRO A 9 2.90 -11.96 15.66
C PRO A 9 1.69 -12.41 16.49
N GLY A 10 1.78 -13.62 17.05
CA GLY A 10 0.75 -14.23 17.90
C GLY A 10 -0.43 -14.89 17.17
N ILE A 11 -0.67 -14.62 15.88
CA ILE A 11 -1.83 -15.20 15.15
C ILE A 11 -1.50 -15.61 13.71
N MET A 12 -2.21 -16.63 13.23
CA MET A 12 -2.23 -17.06 11.84
C MET A 12 -3.63 -16.86 11.27
N LEU A 13 -3.77 -16.15 10.16
CA LEU A 13 -5.02 -15.99 9.44
C LEU A 13 -5.06 -16.97 8.27
N LEU A 14 -6.11 -17.79 8.23
CA LEU A 14 -6.44 -18.65 7.10
C LEU A 14 -7.56 -18.00 6.29
N ILE A 15 -7.26 -17.70 5.03
CA ILE A 15 -8.22 -17.19 4.07
C ILE A 15 -8.61 -18.35 3.18
N LEU A 16 -9.80 -18.92 3.42
CA LEU A 16 -10.26 -20.12 2.74
C LEU A 16 -10.89 -19.77 1.38
N ASN A 17 -11.10 -20.79 0.55
CA ASN A 17 -11.68 -20.62 -0.78
C ASN A 17 -13.01 -19.85 -0.71
N ARG A 18 -13.10 -18.77 -1.50
CA ARG A 18 -14.32 -17.97 -1.66
C ARG A 18 -15.50 -18.87 -2.01
N SER A 19 -16.60 -18.68 -1.29
CA SER A 19 -17.93 -19.22 -1.58
C SER A 19 -18.80 -18.19 -2.30
N SER A 20 -19.98 -18.60 -2.77
CA SER A 20 -20.98 -17.72 -3.42
C SER A 20 -21.47 -16.61 -2.47
N GLY A 21 -20.72 -15.50 -2.42
CA GLY A 21 -21.05 -14.31 -1.64
C GLY A 21 -20.39 -14.19 -0.27
N TYR A 22 -19.37 -14.99 0.04
CA TYR A 22 -18.54 -14.76 1.22
C TYR A 22 -17.16 -15.42 1.08
N VAL A 23 -16.20 -14.96 1.87
CA VAL A 23 -14.93 -15.64 2.10
C VAL A 23 -14.90 -16.14 3.55
N PRO A 24 -14.72 -17.45 3.79
CA PRO A 24 -14.53 -17.96 5.15
C PRO A 24 -13.12 -17.60 5.64
N LEU A 25 -13.04 -17.13 6.89
CA LEU A 25 -11.82 -16.67 7.53
C LEU A 25 -11.66 -17.36 8.89
N LYS A 26 -10.46 -17.85 9.18
CA LYS A 26 -10.13 -18.42 10.50
C LYS A 26 -8.88 -17.79 11.06
N ILE A 27 -8.92 -17.43 12.33
CA ILE A 27 -7.77 -16.94 13.08
C ILE A 27 -7.36 -18.05 14.03
N LEU A 28 -6.09 -18.45 13.95
CA LEU A 28 -5.49 -19.46 14.79
C LEU A 28 -4.41 -18.82 15.65
N SER A 29 -4.23 -19.35 16.87
CA SER A 29 -3.04 -19.08 17.66
C SER A 29 -1.82 -19.67 16.96
N ILE A 30 -0.74 -18.92 16.89
CA ILE A 30 0.51 -19.43 16.32
C ILE A 30 1.22 -20.42 17.26
N GLU A 31 0.94 -20.35 18.55
CA GLU A 31 1.63 -21.14 19.57
C GLU A 31 1.20 -22.61 19.56
N ASP A 32 -0.10 -22.86 19.40
CA ASP A 32 -0.70 -24.19 19.54
C ASP A 32 -1.68 -24.56 18.41
N GLY A 33 -1.92 -23.65 17.45
CA GLY A 33 -2.84 -23.86 16.33
C GLY A 33 -4.32 -23.84 16.72
N THR A 34 -4.67 -23.46 17.95
CA THR A 34 -6.06 -23.39 18.38
C THR A 34 -6.83 -22.34 17.59
N ILE A 35 -8.10 -22.62 17.25
CA ILE A 35 -8.95 -21.66 16.56
C ILE A 35 -9.39 -20.59 17.55
N LEU A 36 -8.88 -19.37 17.38
CA LEU A 36 -9.26 -18.20 18.16
C LEU A 36 -10.58 -17.61 17.67
N LYS A 37 -10.81 -17.65 16.34
CA LYS A 37 -12.02 -17.10 15.72
C LYS A 37 -12.31 -17.76 14.37
N ASP A 38 -13.58 -17.99 14.08
CA ASP A 38 -14.07 -18.48 12.79
C ASP A 38 -15.25 -17.62 12.36
N PHE A 39 -15.15 -16.99 11.19
CA PHE A 39 -16.19 -16.10 10.69
C PHE A 39 -16.24 -16.05 9.16
N LYS A 40 -17.38 -15.59 8.65
CA LYS A 40 -17.61 -15.40 7.22
C LYS A 40 -17.64 -13.92 6.92
N HIS A 41 -16.75 -13.47 6.06
CA HIS A 41 -16.79 -12.11 5.56
C HIS A 41 -17.64 -12.06 4.29
N LEU A 42 -18.71 -11.27 4.34
CA LEU A 42 -19.68 -11.16 3.25
C LEU A 42 -19.07 -10.44 2.06
N LEU A 43 -19.33 -10.95 0.86
CA LEU A 43 -18.89 -10.38 -0.39
C LEU A 43 -20.08 -10.19 -1.32
N HIS A 44 -20.07 -9.12 -2.09
CA HIS A 44 -21.04 -8.93 -3.15
C HIS A 44 -20.93 -10.07 -4.18
N ARG A 45 -22.08 -10.71 -4.43
CA ARG A 45 -22.20 -11.75 -5.45
C ARG A 45 -21.96 -11.12 -6.83
N ASN A 46 -21.34 -11.89 -7.73
CA ASN A 46 -21.04 -11.48 -9.11
C ASN A 46 -20.05 -10.31 -9.28
N LYS A 47 -19.44 -9.84 -8.20
CA LYS A 47 -18.33 -8.88 -8.27
C LYS A 47 -16.99 -9.57 -8.15
N LYS A 48 -16.03 -9.13 -8.96
CA LYS A 48 -14.63 -9.54 -8.87
C LYS A 48 -14.05 -9.02 -7.54
N VAL A 49 -13.23 -9.84 -6.91
CA VAL A 49 -12.40 -9.42 -5.79
C VAL A 49 -11.13 -8.85 -6.39
N ASP A 50 -10.86 -7.57 -6.13
CA ASP A 50 -9.66 -6.90 -6.61
C ASP A 50 -8.46 -7.38 -5.78
N PHE A 51 -8.59 -7.34 -4.45
CA PHE A 51 -7.59 -7.91 -3.53
C PHE A 51 -8.20 -8.22 -2.15
N ILE A 52 -7.51 -9.09 -1.42
CA ILE A 52 -7.68 -9.34 0.01
C ILE A 52 -6.28 -9.37 0.60
N GLU A 53 -5.95 -8.41 1.45
CA GLU A 53 -4.61 -8.24 2.02
C GLU A 53 -4.68 -8.15 3.54
N GLN A 54 -3.78 -8.84 4.25
CA GLN A 54 -3.68 -8.75 5.71
C GLN A 54 -2.48 -7.88 6.11
N PHE A 55 -2.70 -7.01 7.08
CA PHE A 55 -1.66 -6.28 7.78
C PHE A 55 -1.87 -6.39 9.29
N ASN A 56 -0.98 -7.10 9.99
CA ASN A 56 -1.13 -7.38 11.42
C ASN A 56 -2.55 -7.91 11.73
N GLU A 57 -3.35 -7.15 12.46
CA GLU A 57 -4.73 -7.49 12.83
C GLU A 57 -5.79 -6.82 11.95
N LYS A 58 -5.38 -6.28 10.79
CA LYS A 58 -6.27 -5.61 9.85
C LYS A 58 -6.35 -6.43 8.57
N LEU A 59 -7.56 -6.61 8.06
CA LEU A 59 -7.82 -7.27 6.78
C LEU A 59 -8.50 -6.27 5.85
N LEU A 60 -7.84 -5.97 4.74
CA LEU A 60 -8.34 -5.08 3.72
C LEU A 60 -8.97 -5.92 2.61
N VAL A 61 -10.22 -5.62 2.30
CA VAL A 61 -10.98 -6.31 1.25
C VAL A 61 -11.50 -5.28 0.27
N LYS A 62 -11.20 -5.49 -1.01
CA LYS A 62 -11.71 -4.64 -2.10
C LYS A 62 -12.36 -5.49 -3.17
N GLN A 63 -13.57 -5.09 -3.56
CA GLN A 63 -14.24 -5.61 -4.74
C GLN A 63 -14.41 -4.51 -5.78
N GLU A 64 -14.49 -4.95 -7.03
CA GLU A 64 -14.70 -4.07 -8.17
C GLU A 64 -15.94 -3.18 -7.96
N ASN A 65 -15.75 -1.86 -8.10
CA ASN A 65 -16.81 -0.85 -7.94
C ASN A 65 -17.53 -0.86 -6.58
N GLU A 66 -16.90 -1.40 -5.53
CA GLU A 66 -17.37 -1.37 -4.14
C GLU A 66 -16.45 -0.56 -3.23
N ASN A 67 -16.88 -0.27 -2.01
CA ASN A 67 -16.07 0.38 -1.00
C ASN A 67 -14.86 -0.51 -0.61
N LEU A 68 -13.78 0.12 -0.14
CA LEU A 68 -12.74 -0.61 0.58
C LEU A 68 -13.30 -0.96 1.97
N GLN A 69 -13.18 -2.22 2.36
CA GLN A 69 -13.51 -2.65 3.71
C GLN A 69 -12.23 -2.93 4.49
N ILE A 70 -12.05 -2.26 5.62
CA ILE A 70 -10.95 -2.47 6.57
C ILE A 70 -11.56 -3.13 7.80
N LEU A 71 -11.28 -4.41 7.97
CA LEU A 71 -11.78 -5.22 9.07
C LEU A 71 -10.69 -5.35 10.14
N ASP A 72 -11.07 -5.13 11.39
CA ASP A 72 -10.25 -5.59 12.52
C ASP A 72 -10.51 -7.08 12.74
N VAL A 73 -9.49 -7.94 12.62
CA VAL A 73 -9.67 -9.39 12.68
C VAL A 73 -9.97 -9.86 14.10
N ARG A 74 -9.41 -9.20 15.13
CA ARG A 74 -9.67 -9.52 16.53
C ARG A 74 -11.06 -9.04 16.93
N HIS A 75 -11.42 -7.82 16.55
CA HIS A 75 -12.72 -7.22 16.83
C HIS A 75 -13.74 -7.54 15.72
N THR A 76 -14.98 -7.07 15.83
CA THR A 76 -16.00 -7.24 14.77
C THR A 76 -16.26 -5.95 14.00
N GLY A 77 -15.37 -4.95 14.16
CA GLY A 77 -15.51 -3.66 13.52
C GLY A 77 -15.11 -3.69 12.05
N ILE A 78 -16.01 -3.27 11.17
CA ILE A 78 -15.74 -2.96 9.77
C ILE A 78 -15.70 -1.44 9.62
N ARG A 79 -14.65 -0.94 8.97
CA ARG A 79 -14.60 0.42 8.44
C ARG A 79 -14.71 0.37 6.93
N GLU A 80 -15.46 1.29 6.36
CA GLU A 80 -15.58 1.40 4.91
C GLU A 80 -15.02 2.74 4.43
N VAL A 81 -14.25 2.68 3.34
CA VAL A 81 -13.82 3.87 2.59
C VAL A 81 -14.55 3.87 1.27
N SER A 82 -15.17 5.00 0.92
CA SER A 82 -15.97 5.14 -0.30
C SER A 82 -15.16 4.70 -1.51
N ARG A 83 -15.81 4.01 -2.46
CA ARG A 83 -15.20 3.66 -3.74
C ARG A 83 -14.66 4.85 -4.55
N THR A 84 -15.19 6.05 -4.29
CA THR A 84 -14.73 7.29 -4.94
C THR A 84 -13.42 7.79 -4.35
N ASP A 85 -13.21 7.54 -3.07
CA ASP A 85 -12.06 8.05 -2.31
C ASP A 85 -10.93 7.04 -2.40
N PHE A 86 -11.28 5.75 -2.33
CA PHE A 86 -10.37 4.63 -2.47
C PHE A 86 -10.60 3.86 -3.76
N MET A 87 -9.85 4.21 -4.80
CA MET A 87 -9.81 3.47 -6.06
C MET A 87 -8.73 2.38 -6.00
N THR A 88 -8.97 1.23 -6.63
CA THR A 88 -8.03 0.10 -6.63
C THR A 88 -6.65 0.55 -7.17
N PRO A 89 -5.60 0.49 -6.34
CA PRO A 89 -4.26 0.92 -6.76
C PRO A 89 -3.53 -0.20 -7.50
N SER A 90 -2.42 0.13 -8.16
CA SER A 90 -1.55 -0.83 -8.83
C SER A 90 -0.66 -1.59 -7.85
N ALA A 91 -0.27 -0.93 -6.75
CA ALA A 91 0.56 -1.54 -5.72
C ALA A 91 0.25 -0.97 -4.33
N PHE A 92 0.66 -1.75 -3.33
CA PHE A 92 0.54 -1.44 -1.92
C PHE A 92 1.87 -1.63 -1.22
N ILE A 93 2.16 -0.75 -0.28
CA ILE A 93 3.28 -0.91 0.65
C ILE A 93 2.78 -0.66 2.06
N PHE A 94 3.11 -1.57 2.96
CA PHE A 94 2.72 -1.47 4.36
C PHE A 94 3.85 -0.88 5.20
N LEU A 95 3.52 0.10 6.03
CA LEU A 95 4.43 0.74 6.99
C LEU A 95 4.07 0.23 8.38
N TYR A 96 4.70 -0.89 8.76
CA TYR A 96 4.42 -1.64 9.99
C TYR A 96 4.52 -0.81 11.27
N GLU A 97 5.59 -0.06 11.43
CA GLU A 97 5.86 0.74 12.64
C GLU A 97 4.86 1.90 12.75
N ASN A 98 4.60 2.58 11.64
CA ASN A 98 3.72 3.76 11.63
C ASN A 98 2.22 3.41 11.57
N GLN A 99 1.88 2.14 11.39
CA GLN A 99 0.50 1.68 11.13
C GLN A 99 -0.17 2.47 9.99
N LEU A 100 0.59 2.63 8.90
CA LEU A 100 0.12 3.28 7.67
C LEU A 100 0.28 2.32 6.50
N PHE A 101 -0.37 2.64 5.40
CA PHE A 101 -0.12 1.98 4.14
C PHE A 101 -0.13 2.98 2.99
N LEU A 102 0.69 2.69 2.01
CA LEU A 102 0.84 3.46 0.79
C LEU A 102 0.10 2.76 -0.33
N THR A 103 -0.55 3.56 -1.16
CA THR A 103 -1.17 3.10 -2.39
C THR A 103 -0.55 3.84 -3.56
N PHE A 104 -0.13 3.08 -4.56
CA PHE A 104 0.44 3.60 -5.78
C PHE A 104 -0.60 3.52 -6.87
N ARG A 105 -0.90 4.65 -7.51
CA ARG A 105 -1.86 4.66 -8.61
C ARG A 105 -1.54 5.79 -9.57
N ASN A 106 -1.34 5.46 -10.84
CA ASN A 106 -0.86 6.41 -11.84
C ASN A 106 0.35 7.15 -11.25
N ARG A 107 0.37 8.48 -11.28
CA ARG A 107 1.48 9.29 -10.74
C ARG A 107 1.27 9.72 -9.29
N THR A 108 0.29 9.17 -8.58
CA THR A 108 -0.01 9.51 -7.19
C THR A 108 0.38 8.40 -6.21
N VAL A 109 1.13 8.75 -5.17
CA VAL A 109 1.32 7.93 -3.96
C VAL A 109 0.44 8.51 -2.86
N ALA A 110 -0.50 7.73 -2.35
CA ALA A 110 -1.37 8.16 -1.26
C ALA A 110 -1.06 7.38 0.01
N VAL A 111 -1.04 8.08 1.15
CA VAL A 111 -0.76 7.54 2.48
C VAL A 111 -2.06 7.46 3.25
N TRP A 112 -2.39 6.28 3.72
CA TRP A 112 -3.64 5.99 4.41
C TRP A 112 -3.38 5.41 5.79
N ASN A 113 -4.28 5.68 6.72
CA ASN A 113 -4.33 4.97 7.99
C ASN A 113 -5.41 3.88 7.98
N PHE A 114 -5.38 2.99 8.97
CA PHE A 114 -6.36 1.90 9.11
C PHE A 114 -7.75 2.35 9.62
N ARG A 115 -7.96 3.65 9.85
CA ARG A 115 -9.30 4.23 9.99
C ARG A 115 -9.94 4.53 8.63
N GLY A 116 -9.18 4.42 7.55
CA GLY A 116 -9.64 4.72 6.20
C GLY A 116 -9.49 6.19 5.80
N GLU A 117 -8.71 6.95 6.56
CA GLU A 117 -8.47 8.37 6.31
C GLU A 117 -7.21 8.53 5.46
N LEU A 118 -7.29 9.40 4.45
CA LEU A 118 -6.13 9.85 3.71
C LEU A 118 -5.31 10.79 4.59
N VAL A 119 -4.09 10.40 4.93
CA VAL A 119 -3.16 11.19 5.76
C VAL A 119 -2.45 12.24 4.92
N THR A 120 -1.93 11.84 3.76
CA THR A 120 -1.27 12.73 2.79
C THR A 120 -1.17 12.06 1.42
N SER A 121 -0.80 12.82 0.40
CA SER A 121 -0.56 12.29 -0.95
C SER A 121 0.56 13.05 -1.66
N PHE A 122 1.32 12.34 -2.46
CA PHE A 122 2.42 12.84 -3.28
C PHE A 122 2.12 12.58 -4.75
N GLU A 123 2.39 13.56 -5.60
CA GLU A 123 2.17 13.46 -7.04
C GLU A 123 3.49 13.32 -7.81
N ASP A 124 3.39 13.03 -9.10
CA ASP A 124 4.48 12.96 -10.07
C ASP A 124 5.59 11.94 -9.76
N HIS A 125 5.26 10.83 -9.09
CA HIS A 125 6.18 9.69 -8.97
C HIS A 125 6.26 8.90 -10.28
N LEU A 126 7.39 8.22 -10.55
CA LEU A 126 7.64 7.44 -11.78
C LEU A 126 7.46 5.92 -11.61
N LEU A 127 7.08 5.43 -10.42
CA LEU A 127 6.87 4.00 -10.14
C LEU A 127 5.62 3.39 -10.78
N TRP A 128 4.99 4.10 -11.71
CA TRP A 128 3.83 3.64 -12.47
C TRP A 128 4.22 3.03 -13.82
N HIS A 129 5.47 3.18 -14.25
CA HIS A 129 5.91 2.58 -15.49
C HIS A 129 5.76 1.06 -15.41
N PRO A 130 5.32 0.38 -16.49
CA PRO A 130 5.09 -1.06 -16.49
C PRO A 130 6.32 -1.90 -16.07
N ASP A 131 7.51 -1.35 -16.30
CA ASP A 131 8.80 -1.99 -15.99
C ASP A 131 9.30 -1.65 -14.57
N CYS A 132 8.65 -0.73 -13.85
CA CYS A 132 8.97 -0.39 -12.47
C CYS A 132 8.20 -1.32 -11.53
N ASN A 133 8.93 -2.18 -10.83
CA ASN A 133 8.38 -3.06 -9.79
C ASN A 133 8.58 -2.41 -8.40
N THR A 134 7.80 -2.85 -7.42
CA THR A 134 7.98 -2.43 -6.02
C THR A 134 9.31 -2.90 -5.41
N ASN A 135 10.08 -3.79 -6.07
CA ASN A 135 11.40 -4.21 -5.60
C ASN A 135 12.44 -3.09 -5.74
N ASN A 136 12.14 -2.04 -6.51
CA ASN A 136 13.00 -0.87 -6.64
C ASN A 136 12.77 0.16 -5.53
N ILE A 137 11.97 -0.19 -4.52
CA ILE A 137 11.59 0.69 -3.41
C ILE A 137 12.25 0.20 -2.14
N TYR A 138 13.09 1.05 -1.55
CA TYR A 138 13.69 0.87 -0.23
C TYR A 138 12.99 1.78 0.77
N ILE A 139 12.75 1.27 1.98
CA ILE A 139 12.13 2.04 3.08
C ILE A 139 13.09 1.96 4.26
N THR A 140 13.41 3.10 4.84
CA THR A 140 14.27 3.14 6.04
C THR A 140 13.61 2.40 7.20
N SER A 141 14.44 1.92 8.14
CA SER A 141 13.97 1.23 9.35
C SER A 141 13.02 2.11 10.17
N ASP A 142 13.26 3.42 10.21
CA ASP A 142 12.42 4.40 10.91
C ASP A 142 11.14 4.78 10.11
N GLN A 143 10.99 4.25 8.89
CA GLN A 143 9.86 4.46 7.99
C GLN A 143 9.55 5.94 7.69
N ASP A 144 10.58 6.77 7.77
CA ASP A 144 10.56 8.21 7.50
C ASP A 144 11.01 8.54 6.07
N LEU A 145 11.66 7.60 5.38
CA LEU A 145 12.14 7.73 4.02
C LEU A 145 11.73 6.52 3.18
N ILE A 146 11.23 6.82 1.98
CA ILE A 146 11.06 5.86 0.90
C ILE A 146 11.97 6.31 -0.23
N ILE A 147 12.92 5.47 -0.58
CA ILE A 147 13.81 5.67 -1.71
C ILE A 147 13.32 4.77 -2.82
N SER A 148 13.23 5.30 -4.03
CA SER A 148 12.76 4.52 -5.17
C SER A 148 13.59 4.81 -6.41
N TYR A 149 14.01 3.75 -7.10
CA TYR A 149 14.80 3.87 -8.31
C TYR A 149 13.88 3.82 -9.53
N CYS A 150 13.98 4.85 -10.36
CA CYS A 150 13.23 4.97 -11.60
C CYS A 150 14.21 5.06 -12.78
N LYS A 151 13.89 4.37 -13.87
CA LYS A 151 14.73 4.40 -15.07
C LYS A 151 14.64 5.80 -15.69
N ALA A 152 15.77 6.45 -15.92
CA ALA A 152 15.83 7.70 -16.69
C ALA A 152 15.13 7.52 -18.05
N ASP A 153 14.36 8.54 -18.44
CA ASP A 153 13.75 8.58 -19.76
C ASP A 153 14.86 8.54 -20.83
N SER A 154 14.65 7.74 -21.87
CA SER A 154 15.63 7.63 -22.97
C SER A 154 15.84 8.95 -23.73
N ASP A 155 14.96 9.93 -23.52
CA ASP A 155 15.03 11.29 -24.07
C ASP A 155 15.92 12.24 -23.24
N ASP A 156 16.52 11.78 -22.12
CA ASP A 156 17.56 12.53 -21.39
C ASP A 156 18.96 12.37 -22.02
N GLN A 157 19.06 11.73 -23.18
CA GLN A 157 20.23 11.92 -24.04
C GLN A 157 20.17 13.36 -24.59
N TRP A 158 21.31 14.05 -24.59
CA TRP A 158 21.55 15.41 -25.12
C TRP A 158 21.37 16.57 -24.12
N MET A 159 22.39 16.80 -23.28
CA MET A 159 23.37 17.88 -23.49
C MET A 159 24.63 17.60 -22.67
N GLU A 160 25.73 17.21 -23.33
CA GLU A 160 27.06 17.47 -22.78
C GLU A 160 27.22 19.00 -22.61
N GLY A 161 27.46 19.47 -21.39
CA GLY A 161 27.88 20.84 -21.13
C GLY A 161 26.87 21.72 -20.37
N ASN A 162 26.48 21.29 -19.18
CA ASN A 162 26.32 22.10 -17.95
C ASN A 162 25.42 21.30 -17.01
N ASP A 163 25.99 20.81 -15.91
CA ASP A 163 25.29 20.19 -14.80
C ASP A 163 24.12 21.08 -14.33
N THR A 164 22.93 20.79 -14.84
CA THR A 164 21.69 21.45 -14.41
C THR A 164 20.68 20.37 -14.06
N PHE A 165 20.62 20.11 -12.76
CA PHE A 165 19.63 19.27 -12.11
C PHE A 165 18.20 19.69 -12.48
N ARG A 166 17.40 18.75 -12.98
CA ARG A 166 15.94 18.91 -13.13
C ARG A 166 15.23 18.26 -11.95
N LEU A 167 14.85 19.07 -10.98
CA LEU A 167 13.80 18.73 -10.02
C LEU A 167 12.45 19.09 -10.65
N SER A 168 11.62 18.09 -10.95
CA SER A 168 10.19 18.35 -11.18
C SER A 168 9.54 18.60 -9.82
N SER A 169 9.49 19.86 -9.41
CA SER A 169 8.60 20.32 -8.33
C SER A 169 7.68 21.39 -8.90
N LYS A 170 6.37 21.12 -8.89
CA LYS A 170 5.35 22.16 -9.06
C LYS A 170 4.50 22.21 -7.80
N ASN A 171 4.87 23.14 -6.90
CA ASN A 171 4.08 23.84 -5.85
C ASN A 171 3.07 23.01 -5.02
N LYS A 172 2.94 23.11 -3.69
CA LYS A 172 3.44 24.04 -2.65
C LYS A 172 3.16 23.38 -1.29
N THR A 173 4.01 23.68 -0.31
CA THR A 173 3.86 23.52 1.16
C THR A 173 3.80 22.11 1.75
N CYS A 174 4.98 21.53 2.09
CA CYS A 174 5.49 21.53 3.47
C CYS A 174 6.98 21.10 3.54
N SER A 175 7.80 22.03 4.03
CA SER A 175 9.13 21.97 4.67
C SER A 175 10.27 21.02 4.21
N ARG A 176 11.31 21.69 3.66
CA ARG A 176 12.76 21.40 3.73
C ARG A 176 13.27 20.01 3.34
N THR A 177 13.63 19.93 2.06
CA THR A 177 14.70 19.10 1.50
C THR A 177 16.02 19.26 2.26
N LEU A 178 16.64 18.15 2.67
CA LEU A 178 18.06 18.07 2.96
C LEU A 178 18.67 17.08 1.96
N MET A 179 19.60 17.59 1.15
CA MET A 179 20.33 16.86 0.11
C MET A 179 21.25 15.79 0.70
N VAL A 180 21.33 14.64 0.04
CA VAL A 180 22.60 13.95 -0.23
C VAL A 180 22.56 13.52 -1.71
N PRO A 181 23.62 13.81 -2.50
CA PRO A 181 23.63 13.62 -3.94
C PRO A 181 23.93 12.16 -4.29
N TYR A 182 23.57 11.67 -5.48
CA TYR A 182 24.51 10.95 -6.38
C TYR A 182 23.87 10.32 -7.65
N ASP A 183 22.55 10.26 -7.80
CA ASP A 183 21.96 9.64 -9.00
C ASP A 183 20.67 10.36 -9.51
N PRO A 184 20.61 10.82 -10.78
CA PRO A 184 19.37 11.32 -11.38
C PRO A 184 18.24 10.28 -11.48
N ASN A 185 18.53 9.00 -11.24
CA ASN A 185 17.55 7.90 -11.23
C ASN A 185 16.89 7.67 -9.86
N GLU A 186 17.25 8.42 -8.81
CA GLU A 186 16.79 8.17 -7.45
C GLU A 186 15.71 9.19 -7.03
N LEU A 187 14.49 8.72 -6.81
CA LEU A 187 13.39 9.50 -6.24
C LEU A 187 13.25 9.14 -4.76
N THR A 188 13.58 10.10 -3.89
CA THR A 188 13.40 9.99 -2.43
C THR A 188 12.12 10.72 -2.00
N ILE A 189 11.16 9.98 -1.44
CA ILE A 189 9.96 10.50 -0.78
C ILE A 189 10.22 10.50 0.72
N ILE A 190 10.20 11.69 1.32
CA ILE A 190 10.31 11.86 2.78
C ILE A 190 8.91 11.82 3.38
N LEU A 191 8.65 10.80 4.20
CA LEU A 191 7.46 10.69 5.04
C LEU A 191 7.75 11.38 6.37
N ASN A 192 7.66 12.71 6.42
CA ASN A 192 7.70 13.38 7.72
C ASN A 192 6.40 13.08 8.49
N PRO A 193 6.45 12.46 9.69
CA PRO A 193 5.30 12.50 10.58
C PRO A 193 5.04 13.96 11.00
N LEU A 194 3.77 14.37 10.96
CA LEU A 194 3.33 15.66 11.49
C LEU A 194 3.54 15.75 13.00
#